data_AF-A0A165TZB9-F1
#
_entry.id   AF-A0A165TZB9-F1
#
_cell.length_a   1.000
_cell.length_b   1.000
_cell.length_c   1.000
_cell.angle_alpha   90.00
_cell.angle_beta   90.00
_cell.angle_gamma   90.00
#
_symmetry.space_group_name_H-M   'P 1'
#
loop_
_entity.id
_entity.type
_entity.pdbx_description
1 polymer ?
#
loop_
_entity_poly.entity_id
_entity_poly.type
_entity_poly.pdbx_seq_one_letter_code
_entity_poly.pdbx_strand_id
1 'polypeptide(L)'
;MLHQSTDFSECIKAAIPAETLEIPLGSLELYLSKAADYLLEKGYLNFIIRDRHENLLGCRISEFQNEKATTANQENLVKSNASCIMHMWLVDNQIFAQHWDGFISQFDIGSFILTEQKFVK
;
A
#
# COMPACT_ATOMS: atom_id res chain seq x y z
N MET A 1 9.71 -4.35 -4.22
CA MET A 1 8.58 -3.42 -4.06
C MET A 1 8.78 -2.45 -2.90
N LEU A 2 9.23 -2.93 -1.73
CA LEU A 2 9.45 -2.08 -0.56
C LEU A 2 10.81 -1.38 -0.62
N HIS A 3 10.80 -0.07 -0.37
CA HIS A 3 12.00 0.76 -0.37
C HIS A 3 12.12 1.48 0.95
N GLN A 4 13.28 1.36 1.58
CA GLN A 4 13.68 2.29 2.62
C GLN A 4 13.92 3.65 1.96
N SER A 5 13.35 4.70 2.55
CA SER A 5 13.60 6.07 2.10
C SER A 5 13.88 6.95 3.29
N THR A 6 14.98 7.71 3.21
CA THR A 6 15.24 8.82 4.14
C THR A 6 14.28 9.99 3.90
N ASP A 7 13.58 10.00 2.76
CA ASP A 7 12.63 11.04 2.38
C ASP A 7 11.25 10.84 3.03
N PHE A 8 11.03 9.77 3.80
CA PHE A 8 9.89 9.69 4.70
C PHE A 8 10.10 10.73 5.81
N SER A 9 9.77 11.97 5.47
CA SER A 9 10.01 13.18 6.24
C SER A 9 9.40 13.11 7.64
N GLU A 10 9.64 14.16 8.44
CA GLU A 10 8.92 14.39 9.70
C GLU A 10 7.39 14.26 9.55
N CYS A 11 6.84 14.48 8.35
CA CYS A 11 5.41 14.37 8.08
C CYS A 11 4.86 12.97 8.40
N ILE A 12 5.61 11.89 8.11
CA ILE A 12 5.19 10.53 8.46
C ILE A 12 5.50 10.21 9.92
N LYS A 13 6.65 10.65 10.42
CA LYS A 13 7.07 10.39 11.81
C LYS A 13 6.14 11.03 12.85
N ALA A 14 5.56 12.18 12.53
CA ALA A 14 4.64 12.90 13.41
C ALA A 14 3.16 12.63 13.10
N ALA A 15 2.86 11.97 11.97
CA ALA A 15 1.48 11.63 11.62
C ALA A 15 0.99 10.41 12.40
N ILE A 16 -0.29 10.42 12.74
CA ILE A 16 -0.98 9.27 13.32
C ILE A 16 -1.58 8.48 12.16
N PRO A 17 -1.27 7.18 12.03
CA PRO A 17 -1.90 6.34 11.01
C PRO A 17 -3.39 6.20 11.27
N ALA A 18 -4.18 6.15 10.20
CA ALA A 18 -5.61 5.89 10.26
C ALA A 18 -5.90 4.44 10.67
N GLU A 19 -5.08 3.51 10.17
CA GLU A 19 -5.17 2.09 10.48
C GLU A 19 -3.75 1.53 10.67
N THR A 20 -3.62 0.54 11.55
CA THR A 20 -2.37 -0.17 11.79
C THR A 20 -2.66 -1.66 11.85
N LEU A 21 -1.95 -2.44 11.05
CA LEU A 21 -2.04 -3.89 11.02
C LEU A 21 -0.70 -4.50 11.41
N GLU A 22 -0.70 -5.42 12.36
CA GLU A 22 0.49 -6.19 12.71
C GLU A 22 0.74 -7.28 11.66
N ILE A 23 1.91 -7.26 11.04
CA ILE A 23 2.35 -8.22 10.03
C ILE A 23 3.70 -8.83 10.45
N PRO A 24 4.14 -9.97 9.87
CA PRO A 24 5.40 -10.59 10.25
C PRO A 24 6.62 -9.66 10.16
N LEU A 25 6.60 -8.73 9.21
CA LEU A 25 7.66 -7.75 8.96
C LEU A 25 7.68 -6.57 9.96
N GLY A 26 6.62 -6.34 10.71
CA GLY A 26 6.44 -5.16 11.59
C GLY A 26 4.99 -4.66 11.58
N SER A 27 4.79 -3.35 11.64
CA SER A 27 3.47 -2.73 11.48
C SER A 27 3.27 -2.20 10.07
N LEU A 28 2.10 -2.45 9.49
CA LEU A 28 1.63 -1.82 8.26
C LEU A 28 0.69 -0.67 8.64
N GLU A 29 1.10 0.54 8.30
CA GLU A 29 0.51 1.81 8.74
C GLU A 29 -0.14 2.52 7.55
N LEU A 30 -1.47 2.68 7.55
CA LEU A 30 -2.20 3.44 6.55
C LEU A 30 -2.27 4.91 6.94
N TYR A 31 -1.96 5.79 6.01
CA TYR A 31 -2.08 7.23 6.20
C TYR A 31 -3.17 7.80 5.31
N LEU A 32 -3.92 8.77 5.83
CA LEU A 32 -4.97 9.50 5.13
C LEU A 32 -4.69 11.02 5.16
N SER A 33 -5.43 11.78 4.36
CA SER A 33 -5.33 13.25 4.29
C SER A 33 -3.90 13.72 3.97
N LYS A 34 -3.37 14.72 4.67
CA LYS A 34 -2.07 15.36 4.35
C LYS A 34 -0.90 14.38 4.23
N ALA A 35 -0.85 13.35 5.07
CA ALA A 35 0.22 12.36 5.02
C ALA A 35 0.08 11.44 3.79
N ALA A 36 -1.15 11.11 3.39
CA ALA A 36 -1.41 10.40 2.13
C ALA A 36 -1.01 11.24 0.92
N ASP A 37 -1.44 12.51 0.88
CA ASP A 37 -1.11 13.44 -0.21
C ASP A 37 0.41 13.53 -0.39
N TYR A 38 1.14 13.67 0.73
CA TYR A 38 2.59 13.69 0.72
C TYR A 38 3.21 12.41 0.12
N LEU A 39 2.76 11.23 0.53
CA LEU A 39 3.29 9.95 0.01
C LEU A 39 3.02 9.81 -1.48
N LEU A 40 1.80 10.13 -1.92
CA LEU A 40 1.38 10.07 -3.31
C LEU A 40 2.18 11.05 -4.18
N GLU A 41 2.40 12.28 -3.73
CA GLU A 41 3.27 13.28 -4.40
C GLU A 41 4.71 12.81 -4.52
N LYS A 42 5.20 12.03 -3.56
CA LYS A 42 6.53 11.40 -3.59
C LYS A 42 6.59 10.11 -4.42
N GLY A 43 5.46 9.68 -5.00
CA GLY A 43 5.38 8.49 -5.85
C GLY A 43 5.27 7.19 -5.08
N TYR A 44 4.79 7.23 -3.84
CA TYR A 44 4.53 6.05 -3.00
C TYR A 44 3.02 5.88 -2.76
N LEU A 45 2.60 4.63 -2.53
CA LEU A 45 1.26 4.37 -1.98
C LEU A 45 1.14 4.97 -0.57
N ASN A 46 -0.08 5.28 -0.15
CA ASN A 46 -0.34 5.96 1.12
C ASN A 46 -0.29 5.05 2.36
N PHE A 47 0.48 3.97 2.31
CA PHE A 47 0.84 3.17 3.48
C PHE A 47 2.36 3.06 3.61
N ILE A 48 2.81 2.76 4.82
CA ILE A 48 4.20 2.49 5.16
C ILE A 48 4.27 1.21 5.97
N ILE A 49 5.33 0.42 5.78
CA ILE A 49 5.71 -0.63 6.72
C ILE A 49 6.77 -0.04 7.63
N ARG A 50 6.50 -0.04 8.93
CA ARG A 50 7.51 0.19 9.95
C ARG A 50 8.01 -1.16 10.41
N ASP A 51 9.25 -1.47 10.07
CA ASP A 51 9.84 -2.75 10.46
C ASP A 51 10.16 -2.77 11.98
N ARG A 52 10.55 -3.94 12.49
CA ARG A 52 10.90 -4.13 13.91
C ARG A 52 12.11 -3.32 14.39
N HIS A 53 12.83 -2.68 13.47
CA HIS A 53 13.96 -1.81 13.74
C HIS A 53 13.60 -0.33 13.56
N GLU A 54 12.31 0.00 13.47
CA GLU A 54 11.78 1.35 13.24
C GLU A 54 12.15 1.96 11.88
N ASN A 55 12.59 1.14 10.92
CA ASN A 55 12.81 1.61 9.55
C ASN A 55 11.46 1.73 8.83
N LEU A 56 11.30 2.84 8.11
CA LEU A 56 10.13 3.09 7.29
C LEU A 56 10.39 2.60 5.86
N LEU A 57 9.51 1.73 5.39
CA LEU A 57 9.53 1.13 4.07
C LEU A 57 8.26 1.50 3.31
N GLY A 58 8.39 2.10 2.13
CA GLY A 58 7.24 2.46 1.29
C GLY A 58 7.18 1.65 0.01
N CYS A 59 5.98 1.55 -0.55
CA CYS A 59 5.74 0.92 -1.85
C CYS A 59 5.66 1.97 -2.95
N ARG A 60 6.54 1.91 -3.95
CA ARG A 60 6.51 2.85 -5.08
C ARG A 60 5.34 2.55 -6.00
N ILE A 61 4.59 3.59 -6.38
CA ILE A 61 3.47 3.49 -7.33
C ILE A 61 3.95 2.91 -8.66
N SER A 62 5.11 3.33 -9.16
CA SER A 62 5.64 2.84 -10.43
C SER A 62 5.96 1.35 -10.42
N GLU A 63 6.40 0.79 -9.30
CA GLU A 63 6.65 -0.65 -9.18
C GLU A 63 5.33 -1.41 -9.03
N PHE A 64 4.45 -0.91 -8.18
CA PHE A 64 3.11 -1.45 -7.98
C PHE A 64 2.32 -1.56 -9.30
N GLN A 65 2.35 -0.50 -10.12
CA GLN A 65 1.63 -0.46 -11.40
C GLN A 65 2.22 -1.38 -12.47
N ASN A 66 3.50 -1.74 -12.36
CA ASN A 66 4.20 -2.60 -13.31
C ASN A 66 4.31 -4.05 -12.84
N GLU A 67 3.80 -4.36 -11.64
CA GLU A 67 3.77 -5.72 -11.14
C GLU A 67 2.80 -6.57 -11.96
N LYS A 68 3.18 -7.81 -12.26
CA LYS A 68 2.36 -8.74 -13.04
C LYS A 68 1.26 -9.33 -12.17
N ALA A 69 0.29 -8.53 -11.79
CA ALA A 69 -0.92 -8.96 -11.13
C ALA A 69 -2.08 -8.99 -12.13
N THR A 70 -2.92 -10.01 -12.07
CA THR A 70 -4.17 -10.04 -12.85
C THR A 70 -5.17 -9.07 -12.24
N THR A 71 -5.79 -8.23 -13.08
CA THR A 71 -6.91 -7.37 -12.66
C THR A 71 -8.24 -8.00 -13.07
N ALA A 72 -8.95 -8.60 -12.12
CA ALA A 72 -10.26 -9.18 -12.37
C ALA A 72 -11.32 -8.07 -12.56
N ASN A 73 -12.32 -8.32 -13.43
CA ASN A 73 -13.43 -7.43 -13.77
C ASN A 73 -13.07 -6.11 -14.48
N GLN A 74 -11.80 -5.93 -14.89
CA GLN A 74 -11.31 -4.83 -15.72
C GLN A 74 -10.16 -5.34 -16.60
N GLU A 75 -10.44 -6.31 -17.47
CA GLU A 75 -9.43 -7.06 -18.24
C GLU A 75 -8.62 -6.19 -19.23
N ASN A 76 -9.12 -4.99 -19.56
CA ASN A 76 -8.42 -4.02 -20.40
C ASN A 76 -7.44 -3.12 -19.63
N LEU A 77 -7.37 -3.24 -18.29
CA LEU A 77 -6.46 -2.45 -17.47
C LEU A 77 -5.03 -2.99 -17.64
N VAL A 78 -4.17 -2.20 -18.28
CA VAL A 78 -2.78 -2.60 -18.58
C VAL A 78 -1.88 -2.51 -17.34
N LYS A 79 -2.29 -1.75 -16.32
CA LYS A 79 -1.54 -1.49 -15.09
C LYS A 79 -2.46 -1.53 -13.89
N SER A 80 -2.00 -2.06 -12.76
CA SER A 80 -2.74 -2.06 -11.51
C SER A 80 -3.14 -0.64 -11.09
N ASN A 81 -4.34 -0.48 -10.55
CA ASN A 81 -4.83 0.79 -10.04
C ASN A 81 -4.10 1.16 -8.74
N ALA A 82 -3.48 2.34 -8.70
CA ALA A 82 -2.68 2.81 -7.58
C ALA A 82 -3.31 4.05 -6.91
N SER A 83 -4.63 4.11 -6.90
CA SER A 83 -5.34 5.22 -6.30
C SER A 83 -5.22 5.17 -4.76
N CYS A 84 -5.66 6.23 -4.08
CA CYS A 84 -5.55 6.31 -2.62
C CYS A 84 -6.29 5.14 -1.93
N ILE A 85 -5.59 4.45 -1.04
CA ILE A 85 -6.12 3.36 -0.24
C ILE A 85 -6.88 3.94 0.95
N MET A 86 -8.10 3.48 1.17
CA MET A 86 -9.00 3.98 2.20
C MET A 86 -9.07 3.06 3.41
N HIS A 87 -8.91 1.75 3.19
CA HIS A 87 -8.98 0.72 4.23
C HIS A 87 -8.02 -0.43 3.91
N MET A 88 -7.49 -1.06 4.96
CA MET A 88 -6.72 -2.29 4.87
C MET A 88 -7.18 -3.30 5.91
N TRP A 89 -7.08 -4.59 5.56
CA TRP A 89 -7.36 -5.67 6.51
C TRP A 89 -6.58 -6.93 6.17
N LEU A 90 -6.53 -7.85 7.13
CA LEU A 90 -5.90 -9.16 6.97
C LEU A 90 -6.97 -10.23 6.82
N VAL A 91 -6.77 -11.13 5.86
CA VAL A 91 -7.49 -12.41 5.79
C VAL A 91 -6.46 -13.49 5.52
N ASP A 92 -6.37 -14.47 6.41
CA ASP A 92 -5.35 -15.52 6.37
C ASP A 92 -3.93 -14.91 6.23
N ASN A 93 -3.19 -15.29 5.17
CA ASN A 93 -1.84 -14.81 4.89
C ASN A 93 -1.80 -13.69 3.84
N GLN A 94 -2.88 -12.92 3.75
CA GLN A 94 -3.02 -11.88 2.73
C GLN A 94 -3.41 -10.54 3.34
N ILE A 95 -2.88 -9.49 2.74
CA ILE A 95 -3.23 -8.11 3.03
C ILE A 95 -4.15 -7.64 1.92
N PHE A 96 -5.30 -7.10 2.30
CA PHE A 96 -6.23 -6.48 1.38
C PHE A 96 -6.18 -4.97 1.56
N ALA A 97 -6.21 -4.24 0.46
CA ALA A 97 -6.25 -2.78 0.43
C ALA A 97 -7.36 -2.31 -0.49
N GLN A 98 -8.35 -1.60 0.06
CA GLN A 98 -9.45 -1.01 -0.68
C GLN A 98 -9.08 0.40 -1.14
N HIS A 99 -9.22 0.64 -2.43
CA HIS A 99 -8.97 1.90 -3.11
C HIS A 99 -10.25 2.72 -3.20
N TRP A 100 -10.14 4.05 -3.15
CA TRP A 100 -11.31 4.96 -3.16
C TRP A 100 -12.17 4.84 -4.42
N ASP A 101 -11.57 4.43 -5.53
CA ASP A 101 -12.22 4.29 -6.83
C ASP A 101 -12.84 2.91 -7.07
N GLY A 102 -12.83 2.03 -6.07
CA GLY A 102 -13.55 0.75 -6.10
C GLY A 102 -12.69 -0.45 -6.49
N PHE A 103 -11.36 -0.34 -6.42
CA PHE A 103 -10.46 -1.48 -6.54
C PHE A 103 -10.13 -2.08 -5.16
N ILE A 104 -9.90 -3.39 -5.12
CA ILE A 104 -9.30 -4.08 -3.99
C ILE A 104 -8.02 -4.73 -4.47
N SER A 105 -6.91 -4.39 -3.85
CA SER A 105 -5.60 -5.02 -4.07
C SER A 105 -5.34 -6.07 -3.02
N GLN A 106 -4.73 -7.17 -3.42
CA GLN A 106 -4.36 -8.28 -2.55
C GLN A 106 -2.86 -8.49 -2.61
N PHE A 107 -2.20 -8.46 -1.45
CA PHE A 107 -0.77 -8.69 -1.31
C PHE A 107 -0.51 -9.95 -0.49
N ASP A 108 0.53 -10.68 -0.86
CA ASP A 108 1.08 -11.73 -0.01
C ASP A 108 1.77 -11.11 1.21
N ILE A 109 1.42 -11.56 2.42
CA ILE A 109 1.89 -10.93 3.66
C ILE A 109 3.40 -11.09 3.91
N GLY A 110 4.02 -12.14 3.35
CA GLY A 110 5.44 -12.44 3.57
C GLY A 110 6.37 -11.68 2.62
N SER A 111 5.98 -11.58 1.36
CA SER A 111 6.76 -10.95 0.29
C SER A 111 6.31 -9.53 -0.07
N PHE A 112 5.10 -9.15 0.33
CA PHE A 112 4.45 -7.89 -0.02
C PHE A 112 4.33 -7.66 -1.54
N ILE A 113 4.28 -8.77 -2.29
CA ILE A 113 4.04 -8.79 -3.74
C ILE A 113 2.53 -8.68 -3.97
N LEU A 114 2.10 -7.81 -4.88
CA LEU A 114 0.72 -7.74 -5.37
C LEU A 114 0.41 -9.03 -6.13
N THR A 115 -0.51 -9.83 -5.59
CA THR A 115 -0.91 -11.10 -6.21
C THR A 115 -2.10 -10.90 -7.15
N GLU A 116 -3.03 -10.03 -6.78
CA GLU A 116 -4.28 -9.80 -7.51
C GLU A 116 -4.81 -8.39 -7.27
N GLN A 117 -5.54 -7.86 -8.23
CA GLN A 117 -6.43 -6.72 -8.01
C GLN A 117 -7.81 -7.02 -8.59
N LYS A 118 -8.88 -6.54 -7.94
CA LYS A 118 -10.25 -6.71 -8.42
C LYS A 118 -11.01 -5.40 -8.36
N PHE A 119 -11.76 -5.10 -9.42
CA PHE A 119 -12.76 -4.03 -9.38
C PHE A 119 -14.07 -4.55 -8.79
N VAL A 120 -14.61 -3.85 -7.79
CA VAL A 120 -15.77 -4.28 -6.98
C VAL A 120 -16.91 -3.27 -6.94
N LYS A 121 -16.83 -2.20 -7.73
CA LYS A 121 -17.88 -1.17 -7.84
C LYS A 121 -18.71 -1.32 -9.11
#